data_AF-A0A1G2CH81-F1
#
_entry.id   AF-A0A1G2CH81-F1
#
_cell.length_a   1.000
_cell.length_b   1.000
_cell.length_c   1.000
_cell.angle_alpha   90.00
_cell.angle_beta   90.00
_cell.angle_gamma   90.00
#
_symmetry.space_group_name_H-M   'P 1'
#
loop_
_entity.id
_entity.type
_entity.pdbx_description
1 polymer ?
#
loop_
_entity_poly.entity_id
_entity_poly.type
_entity_poly.pdbx_seq_one_letter_code
_entity_poly.pdbx_strand_id
1 'polypeptide(L)'
;MSVTKIIIVVFLSLLLLVLGNEIHYFGQKNSTNEASYNKLKTELGQVQADYNKMLENMDYYLNPGNLEKELKARFNYKMTGEKMFIIVQPVSSTEQ
;
A
#
# COMPACT_ATOMS: atom_id res chain seq x y z
N MET A 1 15.56 -57.13 -22.49
CA MET A 1 14.27 -56.44 -22.23
C MET A 1 13.43 -56.56 -23.49
N SER A 2 12.19 -57.06 -23.42
CA SER A 2 11.35 -57.22 -24.62
C SER A 2 11.04 -55.84 -25.21
N VAL A 3 11.05 -55.72 -26.54
CA VAL A 3 10.86 -54.46 -27.29
C VAL A 3 9.61 -53.71 -26.81
N THR A 4 8.53 -54.43 -26.47
CA THR A 4 7.30 -53.88 -25.89
C THR A 4 7.54 -53.08 -24.61
N LYS A 5 8.44 -53.54 -23.72
CA LYS A 5 8.76 -52.84 -22.47
C LYS A 5 9.53 -51.55 -22.75
N ILE A 6 10.39 -51.54 -23.77
CA ILE A 6 11.14 -50.33 -24.17
C ILE A 6 10.18 -49.27 -24.71
N ILE A 7 9.23 -49.67 -25.57
CA ILE A 7 8.22 -48.75 -26.13
C ILE A 7 7.38 -48.13 -25.01
N ILE A 8 6.93 -48.94 -24.04
CA ILE A 8 6.14 -48.45 -22.89
C ILE A 8 6.95 -47.45 -22.08
N VAL A 9 8.22 -47.73 -21.79
CA VAL A 9 9.09 -46.82 -21.01
C VAL A 9 9.28 -45.50 -21.75
N VAL A 10 9.58 -45.53 -23.05
CA VAL A 10 9.75 -44.31 -23.87
C VAL A 10 8.46 -43.48 -23.88
N PHE A 11 7.32 -44.13 -24.08
CA PHE A 11 6.03 -43.45 -24.07
C PHE A 11 5.73 -42.81 -22.70
N LEU A 12 5.97 -43.54 -21.61
CA LEU A 12 5.76 -43.04 -20.25
C LEU A 12 6.68 -41.85 -19.94
N SER A 13 7.95 -41.92 -20.36
CA SER A 13 8.89 -40.81 -20.21
C SER A 13 8.45 -39.57 -20.99
N LEU A 14 7.94 -39.74 -22.22
CA LEU A 14 7.43 -38.64 -23.02
C LEU A 14 6.19 -37.99 -22.36
N LEU A 15 5.28 -38.81 -21.85
CA LEU A 15 4.09 -38.36 -21.13
C LEU A 15 4.44 -37.54 -19.90
N LEU A 16 5.44 -37.98 -19.11
CA LEU A 16 5.91 -37.25 -17.93
C LEU A 16 6.52 -35.89 -18.27
N LEU A 17 7.26 -35.78 -19.37
CA LEU A 17 7.81 -34.50 -19.81
C LEU A 17 6.71 -33.50 -20.20
N VAL A 18 5.68 -33.96 -20.91
CA VAL A 18 4.54 -33.12 -21.29
C VAL A 18 3.79 -32.64 -20.04
N LEU A 19 3.48 -33.55 -19.10
CA LEU A 19 2.79 -33.20 -17.86
C LEU A 19 3.60 -32.25 -16.98
N GLY A 20 4.92 -32.44 -16.90
CA GLY A 20 5.80 -31.54 -16.14
C GLY A 20 5.80 -30.11 -16.67
N ASN A 21 5.79 -29.94 -18.00
CA ASN A 21 5.71 -28.62 -18.64
C ASN A 21 4.37 -27.92 -18.36
N GLU A 22 3.26 -28.64 -18.46
CA GLU A 22 1.92 -28.09 -18.19
C GLU A 22 1.78 -27.63 -16.73
N ILE A 23 2.27 -28.43 -15.77
CA ILE A 23 2.23 -28.08 -14.34
C ILE A 23 3.04 -26.81 -14.05
N HIS A 24 4.24 -26.70 -14.63
CA HIS A 24 5.10 -25.53 -14.44
C HIS A 24 4.47 -24.25 -15.02
N TYR A 25 3.89 -24.35 -16.21
CA TYR A 25 3.21 -23.23 -16.86
C TYR A 25 1.95 -22.78 -16.10
N PHE A 26 1.17 -23.74 -15.59
CA PHE A 26 -0.02 -23.46 -14.79
C PHE A 26 0.32 -22.79 -13.45
N GLY A 27 1.36 -23.26 -12.74
CA GLY A 27 1.80 -22.66 -11.48
C GLY A 27 2.25 -21.21 -11.63
N GLN A 28 2.97 -20.89 -12.70
CA GLN A 28 3.45 -19.52 -12.96
C GLN A 28 2.31 -18.55 -13.31
N LYS A 29 1.28 -19.02 -14.03
CA LYS A 29 0.07 -18.24 -14.32
C LYS A 29 -0.74 -17.93 -13.07
N ASN A 30 -0.88 -18.88 -12.16
CA ASN A 30 -1.61 -18.64 -10.91
C ASN A 30 -0.90 -17.60 -10.04
N SER A 31 0.41 -17.67 -9.89
CA SER A 31 1.18 -16.72 -9.07
C SER A 31 1.12 -15.29 -9.63
N THR A 32 1.23 -15.12 -10.95
CA THR A 32 1.16 -13.80 -11.59
C THR A 32 -0.24 -13.19 -11.54
N ASN A 33 -1.28 -14.02 -11.71
CA ASN A 33 -2.67 -13.58 -11.57
C ASN A 33 -3.00 -13.19 -10.14
N GLU A 34 -2.54 -13.97 -9.15
CA GLU A 34 -2.73 -13.66 -7.73
C GLU A 34 -2.00 -12.38 -7.31
N ALA A 35 -0.77 -12.19 -7.77
CA ALA A 35 -0.02 -10.94 -7.52
C ALA A 35 -0.73 -9.72 -8.12
N SER A 36 -1.24 -9.84 -9.35
CA SER A 36 -1.97 -8.76 -10.03
C SER A 36 -3.29 -8.44 -9.32
N TYR A 37 -4.02 -9.47 -8.88
CA TYR A 37 -5.24 -9.31 -8.11
C TYR A 37 -4.98 -8.63 -6.76
N ASN A 38 -3.95 -9.07 -6.02
CA ASN A 38 -3.58 -8.47 -4.74
C ASN A 38 -3.13 -7.02 -4.88
N LYS A 39 -2.40 -6.70 -5.95
CA LYS A 39 -2.03 -5.31 -6.28
C LYS A 39 -3.27 -4.46 -6.53
N LEU A 40 -4.18 -4.92 -7.40
CA LEU A 40 -5.41 -4.19 -7.72
C LEU A 40 -6.30 -3.99 -6.48
N LYS A 41 -6.42 -5.01 -5.64
CA LYS A 41 -7.15 -4.93 -4.37
C LYS A 41 -6.55 -3.89 -3.43
N THR A 42 -5.22 -3.79 -3.39
CA THR A 42 -4.51 -2.81 -2.57
C THR A 42 -4.74 -1.38 -3.10
N GLU A 43 -4.60 -1.19 -4.41
CA GLU A 43 -4.85 0.10 -5.07
C GLU A 43 -6.30 0.57 -4.84
N LEU A 44 -7.28 -0.31 -4.99
CA LEU A 44 -8.69 0.01 -4.68
C LEU A 44 -8.88 0.41 -3.22
N GLY A 45 -8.25 -0.29 -2.28
CA GLY A 45 -8.30 0.06 -0.86
C GLY A 45 -7.72 1.43 -0.57
N GLN A 46 -6.59 1.78 -1.21
CA GLN A 46 -5.97 3.10 -1.09
C GLN A 46 -6.85 4.20 -1.65
N VAL A 47 -7.40 4.02 -2.86
CA VAL A 47 -8.30 5.00 -3.49
C VAL A 47 -9.54 5.25 -2.62
N GLN A 48 -10.12 4.20 -2.04
CA GLN A 48 -11.26 4.34 -1.13
C GLN A 48 -10.89 5.12 0.14
N ALA A 49 -9.72 4.85 0.71
CA ALA A 49 -9.23 5.58 1.89
C ALA A 49 -8.97 7.05 1.57
N ASP A 50 -8.34 7.34 0.44
CA ASP A 50 -8.06 8.71 -0.02
C ASP A 50 -9.37 9.47 -0.31
N TYR A 51 -10.35 8.82 -0.92
CA TYR A 51 -11.67 9.39 -1.14
C TYR A 51 -12.37 9.76 0.18
N ASN A 52 -12.38 8.85 1.14
CA ASN A 52 -12.98 9.09 2.46
C ASN A 52 -12.28 10.25 3.18
N LYS A 53 -10.94 10.28 3.15
CA LYS A 53 -10.15 11.37 3.73
C LYS A 53 -10.42 12.71 3.03
N MET A 54 -10.59 12.70 1.72
CA MET A 54 -10.94 13.91 0.96
C MET A 54 -12.30 14.44 1.37
N LEU A 55 -13.30 13.57 1.54
CA LEU A 55 -14.63 13.96 2.03
C LEU A 55 -14.58 14.54 3.44
N GLU A 56 -13.83 13.91 4.34
CA GLU A 56 -13.64 14.41 5.70
C GLU A 56 -12.99 15.80 5.71
N ASN A 57 -11.93 16.01 4.92
CA ASN A 57 -11.30 17.32 4.78
C ASN A 57 -12.27 18.35 4.20
N MET A 58 -13.05 17.96 3.20
CA MET A 58 -14.04 18.85 2.60
C MET A 58 -15.08 19.29 3.63
N ASP A 59 -15.64 18.36 4.40
CA ASP A 59 -16.59 18.66 5.47
C ASP A 59 -15.97 19.56 6.56
N TYR A 60 -14.72 19.28 6.93
CA TYR A 60 -13.98 20.12 7.88
C TYR A 60 -13.82 21.56 7.38
N TYR A 61 -13.46 21.75 6.10
CA TYR A 61 -13.25 23.08 5.50
C TYR A 61 -14.54 23.79 5.10
N LEU A 62 -15.67 23.10 4.97
CA LEU A 62 -16.98 23.73 4.79
C LEU A 62 -17.36 24.61 5.99
N ASN A 63 -16.82 24.33 7.18
CA ASN A 63 -16.97 25.21 8.34
C ASN A 63 -16.01 26.42 8.21
N PRO A 64 -16.53 27.66 8.09
CA PRO A 64 -15.71 28.86 7.90
C PRO A 64 -14.69 29.08 9.02
N GLY A 65 -15.03 28.71 10.27
CA GLY A 65 -14.12 28.86 11.40
C GLY A 65 -12.93 27.90 11.35
N ASN A 66 -13.11 26.71 10.81
CA ASN A 66 -12.03 25.76 10.60
C ASN A 66 -11.13 26.17 9.44
N LEU A 67 -11.73 26.66 8.35
CA LEU A 67 -10.99 27.24 7.23
C LEU A 67 -10.13 28.43 7.69
N GLU A 68 -10.69 29.33 8.51
CA GLU A 68 -9.97 30.48 9.06
C GLU A 68 -8.80 30.04 9.94
N LYS A 69 -8.99 29.04 10.83
CA LYS A 69 -7.91 28.47 11.64
C LYS A 69 -6.76 27.98 10.77
N GLU A 70 -7.07 27.26 9.69
CA GLU A 70 -6.05 26.66 8.85
C GLU A 70 -5.31 27.69 7.98
N LEU A 71 -6.01 28.72 7.52
CA LEU A 71 -5.39 29.88 6.88
C LEU A 71 -4.47 30.61 7.87
N LYS A 72 -4.92 30.85 9.10
CA LYS A 72 -4.09 31.49 10.13
C LYS A 72 -2.83 30.68 10.43
N ALA A 73 -2.95 29.35 10.56
CA ALA A 73 -1.82 28.47 10.79
C ALA A 73 -0.81 28.51 9.63
N ARG A 74 -1.28 28.42 8.37
CA ARG A 74 -0.41 28.42 7.18
C ARG A 74 0.35 29.73 6.97
N PHE A 75 -0.28 30.86 7.24
CA PHE A 75 0.31 32.18 7.05
C PHE A 75 0.89 32.77 8.35
N ASN A 76 0.85 32.03 9.46
CA ASN A 76 1.25 32.48 10.79
C ASN A 76 0.59 33.81 11.19
N TYR A 77 -0.69 33.99 10.82
CA TYR A 77 -1.44 35.20 11.17
C TYR A 77 -1.87 35.15 12.64
N LYS A 78 -1.54 36.21 13.37
CA LYS A 78 -1.99 36.46 14.74
C LYS A 78 -3.10 37.50 14.74
N MET A 79 -4.14 37.30 15.54
CA MET A 79 -5.17 38.32 15.73
C MET A 79 -4.59 39.52 16.48
N THR A 80 -5.07 40.73 16.18
CA THR A 80 -4.66 41.95 16.87
C THR A 80 -5.01 41.83 18.36
N GLY A 81 -4.00 41.76 19.23
CA GLY A 81 -4.16 41.56 20.68
C GLY A 81 -3.83 40.14 21.20
N GLU A 82 -3.45 39.21 20.32
CA GLU A 82 -3.08 37.84 20.70
C GLU A 82 -1.68 37.79 21.35
N LYS A 83 -1.60 37.38 22.62
CA LYS A 83 -0.34 37.37 23.40
C LYS A 83 0.53 36.19 22.98
N MET A 84 1.79 36.46 22.62
CA MET A 84 2.78 35.42 22.35
C MET A 84 3.34 34.88 23.68
N PHE A 85 3.17 33.58 23.92
CA PHE A 85 3.82 32.89 25.04
C PHE A 85 5.14 32.28 24.54
N ILE A 86 6.26 32.71 25.12
CA ILE A 86 7.57 32.09 24.89
C ILE A 86 7.82 31.17 26.07
N ILE A 87 7.84 29.86 25.82
CA ILE A 87 8.23 28.86 26.82
C ILE A 87 9.74 28.68 26.73
N VAL A 88 10.47 29.30 27.66
CA VAL A 88 11.91 29.08 27.82
C VAL A 88 12.08 27.88 28.74
N GLN A 89 12.69 26.80 28.24
CA GLN A 89 13.07 25.68 29.10
C GLN A 89 14.19 26.17 30.04
N PRO A 90 14.10 25.92 31.37
CA PRO A 90 15.22 26.20 32.25
C PRO A 90 16.40 25.35 31.77
N VAL A 91 17.53 26.00 31.49
CA VAL A 91 18.79 25.30 31.28
C VAL A 91 19.02 24.44 32.51
N SER A 92 19.02 23.10 32.33
CA SER A 92 19.48 22.20 33.36
C SER A 92 20.96 22.48 33.55
N SER A 93 21.28 23.31 34.55
CA SER A 93 22.63 23.46 35.06
C SER A 93 23.05 22.10 35.59
N THR A 94 23.72 21.32 34.74
CA THR A 94 24.56 20.23 35.18
C THR A 94 25.74 20.87 35.90
N GLU A 95 25.59 21.08 37.21
CA GLU A 95 26.73 21.36 38.08
C GLU A 95 27.59 20.09 38.12
N GLN A 96 28.83 20.21 37.65
CA GLN A 96 29.93 19.27 37.89
C GLN A 96 30.89 19.89 38.90
#